data_AF-A0A7X7P6Z5-F1
#
_entry.id   AF-A0A7X7P6Z5-F1
#
_cell.length_a   1.000
_cell.length_b   1.000
_cell.length_c   1.000
_cell.angle_alpha   90.00
_cell.angle_beta   90.00
_cell.angle_gamma   90.00
#
_symmetry.space_group_name_H-M   'P 1'
#
loop_
_entity.id
_entity.type
_entity.pdbx_description
1 polymer ?
#
loop_
_entity_poly.entity_id
_entity_poly.type
_entity_poly.pdbx_seq_one_letter_code
_entity_poly.pdbx_strand_id
1 'polypeptide(L)'
;MTTLQARMDIRGFLRIQEHLATQLKIKNTPYADIFVNTTTQQISIIPTKKIKETSFRFIPSNSGFLIYLKGAMKLLDIPVVPGSVSLIQDKDKLIFSGKKKTKKQGTWEIFPCRNSVGIPMISIDNRGTLILDKRCIELIDTKTNNTLTADFDAKKKMFSLTFSKKGFINVRTIASHANISFMGTLSSFGLPIPQKRIRTGCSIQGKTLSFNASELIPKKK
;
A
#
# COMPACT_ATOMS: atom_id res chain seq x y z
N MET A 1 -10.55 29.80 -0.53
CA MET A 1 -10.75 28.38 -0.13
C MET A 1 -12.12 27.97 -0.64
N THR A 2 -12.19 26.90 -1.42
CA THR A 2 -13.45 26.45 -2.03
C THR A 2 -13.89 25.16 -1.35
N THR A 3 -15.18 25.03 -1.04
CA THR A 3 -15.72 23.76 -0.52
C THR A 3 -16.18 22.91 -1.69
N LEU A 4 -15.69 21.67 -1.74
CA LEU A 4 -15.97 20.70 -2.77
C LEU A 4 -16.74 19.53 -2.18
N GLN A 5 -17.66 18.95 -2.95
CA GLN A 5 -18.37 17.74 -2.55
C GLN A 5 -17.68 16.51 -3.13
N ALA A 6 -17.43 15.53 -2.26
CA ALA A 6 -16.92 14.22 -2.59
C ALA A 6 -17.79 13.15 -1.92
N ARG A 7 -17.49 11.87 -2.13
CA ARG A 7 -18.23 10.77 -1.49
C ARG A 7 -17.28 9.83 -0.78
N MET A 8 -17.61 9.45 0.45
CA MET A 8 -16.90 8.40 1.18
C MET A 8 -17.61 7.06 0.96
N ASP A 9 -16.86 5.99 0.71
CA ASP A 9 -17.38 4.62 0.68
C ASP A 9 -17.29 3.95 2.06
N ILE A 10 -17.99 2.82 2.24
CA ILE A 10 -18.04 2.09 3.53
C ILE A 10 -16.66 1.59 3.99
N ARG A 11 -15.73 1.42 3.05
CA ARG A 11 -14.39 0.88 3.29
C ARG A 11 -13.39 2.00 3.61
N GLY A 12 -13.80 3.27 3.54
CA GLY A 12 -12.95 4.44 3.79
C GLY A 12 -12.17 4.91 2.55
N PHE A 13 -12.68 4.63 1.36
CA PHE A 13 -12.22 5.31 0.14
C PHE A 13 -12.96 6.61 -0.07
N LEU A 14 -12.19 7.69 -0.25
CA LEU A 14 -12.70 8.95 -0.75
C LEU A 14 -12.80 8.86 -2.28
N ARG A 15 -14.01 9.06 -2.80
CA ARG A 15 -14.32 9.12 -4.23
C ARG A 15 -14.25 10.56 -4.70
N ILE A 16 -13.34 10.81 -5.64
CA ILE A 16 -13.16 12.07 -6.33
C ILE A 16 -13.78 11.92 -7.71
N GLN A 17 -14.83 12.70 -7.99
CA GLN A 17 -15.51 12.65 -9.29
C GLN A 17 -14.63 13.23 -10.40
N GLU A 18 -14.87 12.84 -11.65
CA GLU A 18 -14.05 13.22 -12.81
C GLU A 18 -13.86 14.74 -12.97
N HIS A 19 -14.91 15.54 -12.71
CA HIS A 19 -14.81 17.00 -12.79
C HIS A 19 -13.75 17.56 -11.82
N LEU A 20 -13.74 17.06 -10.57
CA LEU A 20 -12.78 17.46 -9.55
C LEU A 20 -11.39 16.87 -9.85
N ALA A 21 -11.34 15.64 -10.35
CA ALA A 21 -10.08 15.01 -10.74
C ALA A 21 -9.38 15.77 -11.89
N THR A 22 -10.17 16.35 -12.80
CA THR A 22 -9.66 17.18 -13.90
C THR A 22 -9.09 18.49 -13.37
N GLN A 23 -9.81 19.18 -12.47
CA GLN A 23 -9.34 20.42 -11.81
C GLN A 23 -8.02 20.19 -11.06
N LEU A 24 -7.89 19.05 -10.39
CA LEU A 24 -6.70 18.67 -9.61
C LEU A 24 -5.61 17.98 -10.46
N LYS A 25 -5.81 17.85 -11.77
CA LYS A 25 -4.88 17.20 -12.71
C LYS A 25 -4.46 15.78 -12.26
N ILE A 26 -5.36 15.03 -11.62
CA ILE A 26 -5.08 13.70 -11.02
C ILE A 26 -4.54 12.70 -12.04
N LYS A 27 -4.97 12.77 -13.30
CA LYS A 27 -4.41 11.93 -14.39
C LYS A 27 -2.90 12.11 -14.55
N ASN A 28 -2.41 13.34 -14.38
CA ASN A 28 -0.99 13.68 -14.48
C ASN A 28 -0.24 13.53 -13.16
N THR A 29 -0.95 13.51 -12.02
CA THR A 29 -0.42 13.29 -10.67
C THR A 29 -1.06 12.03 -10.07
N PRO A 30 -0.66 10.84 -10.53
CA PRO A 30 -1.33 9.59 -10.17
C PRO A 30 -1.25 9.25 -8.68
N TYR A 31 -0.35 9.87 -7.93
CA TYR A 31 -0.15 9.60 -6.51
C TYR A 31 -0.56 10.79 -5.65
N ALA A 32 -0.59 10.61 -4.33
CA ALA A 32 -0.74 11.68 -3.37
C ALA A 32 0.10 11.42 -2.12
N ASP A 33 0.65 12.49 -1.56
CA ASP A 33 1.17 12.48 -0.20
C ASP A 33 0.02 12.85 0.75
N ILE A 34 -0.15 12.06 1.80
CA ILE A 34 -1.17 12.29 2.83
C ILE A 34 -0.49 12.88 4.04
N PHE A 35 -1.04 13.97 4.56
CA PHE A 35 -0.63 14.56 5.83
C PHE A 35 -1.80 14.53 6.80
N VAL A 36 -1.50 14.36 8.07
CA VAL A 36 -2.47 14.38 9.15
C VAL A 36 -2.13 15.51 10.10
N ASN A 37 -3.15 16.13 10.66
CA ASN A 37 -3.03 17.09 11.75
C ASN A 37 -3.86 16.56 12.90
N THR A 38 -3.18 15.99 13.90
CA THR A 38 -3.81 15.37 15.08
C THR A 38 -4.55 16.40 15.94
N THR A 39 -4.06 17.65 15.98
CA THR A 39 -4.69 18.74 16.73
C THR A 39 -6.01 19.19 16.09
N THR A 40 -6.04 19.34 14.76
CA THR A 40 -7.24 19.82 14.05
C THR A 40 -8.15 18.69 13.56
N GLN A 41 -7.70 17.43 13.67
CA GLN A 41 -8.37 16.25 13.12
C GLN A 41 -8.64 16.40 11.61
N GLN A 42 -7.61 16.82 10.89
CA GLN A 42 -7.67 17.03 9.44
C GLN A 42 -6.70 16.13 8.70
N ILE A 43 -7.09 15.77 7.48
CA ILE A 43 -6.29 15.00 6.53
C ILE A 43 -6.07 15.90 5.31
N SER A 44 -4.82 16.17 4.98
CA SER A 44 -4.44 16.84 3.74
C SER A 44 -4.01 15.82 2.70
N ILE A 45 -4.47 16.00 1.47
CA ILE A 45 -4.18 15.17 0.31
C ILE A 45 -3.52 16.07 -0.73
N ILE A 46 -2.26 15.78 -1.05
CA ILE A 46 -1.47 16.57 -2.00
C ILE A 46 -1.12 15.68 -3.19
N PRO A 47 -1.76 15.85 -4.36
CA PRO A 47 -1.43 15.10 -5.56
C PRO A 47 0.03 15.29 -5.96
N THR A 48 0.68 14.21 -6.38
CA THR A 48 2.09 14.21 -6.81
C THR A 48 2.31 13.27 -7.99
N LYS A 49 3.26 13.63 -8.85
CA LYS A 49 3.74 12.76 -9.94
C LYS A 49 4.78 11.76 -9.44
N LYS A 50 5.61 12.18 -8.48
CA LYS A 50 6.75 11.40 -7.99
C LYS A 50 6.27 10.42 -6.93
N ILE A 51 6.47 9.14 -7.20
CA ILE A 51 6.21 8.07 -6.24
C ILE A 51 7.24 8.14 -5.11
N LYS A 52 6.76 8.06 -3.87
CA LYS A 52 7.57 7.87 -2.65
C LYS A 52 7.04 6.67 -1.87
N GLU A 53 7.83 6.19 -0.92
CA GLU A 53 7.41 5.09 -0.02
C GLU A 53 6.13 5.42 0.76
N THR A 54 5.90 6.72 1.01
CA THR A 54 4.73 7.24 1.74
C THR A 54 3.58 7.66 0.83
N SER A 55 3.67 7.45 -0.49
CA SER A 55 2.65 7.92 -1.42
C SER A 55 1.47 6.96 -1.56
N PHE A 56 0.27 7.53 -1.61
CA PHE A 56 -0.99 6.84 -1.88
C PHE A 56 -1.30 6.91 -3.38
N ARG A 57 -1.94 5.87 -3.94
CA ARG A 57 -2.35 5.86 -5.35
C ARG A 57 -3.80 6.32 -5.49
N PHE A 58 -4.06 7.21 -6.43
CA PHE A 58 -5.42 7.42 -6.95
C PHE A 58 -5.81 6.24 -7.84
N ILE A 59 -6.80 5.45 -7.45
CA ILE A 59 -7.25 4.27 -8.20
C ILE A 59 -8.35 4.73 -9.17
N PRO A 60 -8.18 4.55 -10.49
CA PRO A 60 -9.26 4.83 -11.44
C PRO A 60 -10.50 3.99 -11.12
N SER A 61 -11.69 4.59 -11.18
CA SER A 61 -12.95 3.90 -10.93
C SER A 61 -14.07 4.58 -11.71
N ASN A 62 -14.78 3.84 -12.57
CA ASN A 62 -15.91 4.25 -13.44
C ASN A 62 -16.04 5.76 -13.74
N SER A 63 -16.49 6.59 -12.79
CA SER A 63 -16.74 8.02 -12.93
C SER A 63 -15.73 8.97 -12.23
N GLY A 64 -14.50 8.49 -11.97
CA GLY A 64 -13.42 9.30 -11.41
C GLY A 64 -12.32 8.46 -10.77
N PHE A 65 -11.92 8.84 -9.54
CA PHE A 65 -10.78 8.25 -8.83
C PHE A 65 -11.11 7.97 -7.37
N LEU A 66 -10.46 6.96 -6.81
CA LEU A 66 -10.56 6.58 -5.40
C LEU A 66 -9.21 6.82 -4.72
N ILE A 67 -9.23 7.33 -3.48
CA ILE A 67 -8.05 7.34 -2.61
C ILE A 67 -8.41 6.81 -1.23
N TYR A 68 -7.56 5.95 -0.67
CA TYR A 68 -7.83 5.27 0.58
C TYR A 68 -7.40 6.10 1.79
N LEU A 69 -8.34 6.47 2.66
CA LEU A 69 -8.08 7.33 3.82
C LEU A 69 -8.34 6.65 5.18
N LYS A 70 -8.92 5.43 5.22
CA LYS A 70 -9.32 4.74 6.46
C LYS A 70 -8.22 4.73 7.53
N GLY A 71 -6.96 4.51 7.14
CA GLY A 71 -5.83 4.49 8.08
C GLY A 71 -5.59 5.84 8.75
N ALA A 72 -5.59 6.92 7.97
CA ALA A 72 -5.45 8.29 8.48
C ALA A 72 -6.67 8.71 9.30
N MET A 73 -7.88 8.32 8.87
CA MET A 73 -9.12 8.55 9.62
C MET A 73 -9.09 7.85 10.98
N LYS A 74 -8.65 6.58 11.05
CA LYS A 74 -8.50 5.85 12.30
C LYS A 74 -7.47 6.50 13.24
N LEU A 75 -6.35 6.99 12.71
CA LEU A 75 -5.35 7.70 13.51
C LEU A 75 -5.91 8.97 14.15
N LEU A 76 -6.87 9.62 13.49
CA LEU A 76 -7.47 10.88 13.91
C LEU A 76 -8.83 10.71 14.62
N ASP A 77 -9.23 9.48 14.93
CA ASP A 77 -10.56 9.15 15.47
C ASP A 77 -11.73 9.71 14.65
N ILE A 78 -11.55 9.83 13.33
CA ILE A 78 -12.61 10.22 12.39
C ILE A 78 -13.34 8.94 11.96
N PRO A 79 -14.63 8.77 12.31
CA PRO A 79 -15.37 7.59 11.88
C PRO A 79 -15.57 7.59 10.36
N VAL A 80 -15.52 6.39 9.76
CA VAL A 80 -15.90 6.22 8.35
C VAL A 80 -17.42 6.27 8.27
N VAL A 81 -17.94 7.38 7.74
CA VAL A 81 -19.36 7.57 7.44
C VAL A 81 -19.54 7.57 5.93
N PRO A 82 -20.16 6.54 5.33
CA PRO A 82 -20.40 6.52 3.89
C PRO A 82 -21.41 7.60 3.49
N GLY A 83 -21.25 8.15 2.29
CA GLY A 83 -22.10 9.22 1.77
C GLY A 83 -21.33 10.47 1.41
N SER A 84 -22.03 11.57 1.20
CA SER A 84 -21.44 12.85 0.80
C SER A 84 -20.56 13.42 1.90
N VAL A 85 -19.38 13.90 1.52
CA VAL A 85 -18.41 14.55 2.40
C VAL A 85 -17.89 15.83 1.77
N SER A 86 -17.60 16.82 2.60
CA SER A 86 -17.04 18.10 2.14
C SER A 86 -15.53 18.11 2.26
N LEU A 87 -14.87 18.57 1.21
CA LEU A 87 -13.44 18.82 1.15
C LEU A 87 -13.20 20.33 1.03
N ILE A 88 -12.18 20.85 1.70
CA ILE A 88 -11.74 22.23 1.51
C ILE A 88 -10.55 22.20 0.55
N GLN A 89 -10.68 22.90 -0.58
CA GLN A 89 -9.55 23.15 -1.48
C GLN A 89 -8.80 24.40 -1.03
N ASP A 90 -7.51 24.22 -0.83
CA ASP A 90 -6.56 25.30 -0.57
C ASP A 90 -5.37 25.11 -1.52
N LYS A 91 -5.34 25.87 -2.62
CA LYS A 91 -4.40 25.68 -3.74
C LYS A 91 -4.46 24.25 -4.28
N ASP A 92 -3.36 23.52 -4.21
CA ASP A 92 -3.19 22.16 -4.76
C ASP A 92 -3.50 21.05 -3.75
N LYS A 93 -3.83 21.41 -2.50
CA LYS A 93 -4.19 20.43 -1.47
C LYS A 93 -5.69 20.38 -1.25
N LEU A 94 -6.17 19.16 -1.03
CA LEU A 94 -7.51 18.90 -0.51
C LEU A 94 -7.40 18.64 0.99
N ILE A 95 -8.26 19.27 1.77
CA ILE A 95 -8.33 19.06 3.21
C ILE A 95 -9.68 18.43 3.53
N PHE A 96 -9.63 17.22 4.06
CA PHE A 96 -10.77 16.54 4.65
C PHE A 96 -10.73 16.73 6.17
N SER A 97 -11.81 17.24 6.73
CA SER A 97 -12.01 17.32 8.17
C SER A 97 -13.19 16.44 8.57
N GLY A 98 -13.10 15.78 9.73
CA GLY A 98 -14.28 15.21 10.36
C GLY A 98 -15.34 16.29 10.70
N LYS A 99 -16.45 15.89 11.33
CA LYS A 99 -17.51 16.84 11.72
C LYS A 99 -17.06 17.90 12.74
N LYS A 100 -15.97 17.67 13.48
CA LYS A 100 -15.40 18.63 14.43
C LYS A 100 -14.50 19.63 13.70
N LYS A 101 -14.94 20.90 13.60
CA LYS A 101 -14.10 22.01 13.15
C LYS A 101 -13.40 22.61 14.37
N THR A 102 -12.09 22.41 14.48
CA THR A 102 -11.29 23.00 15.56
C THR A 102 -10.72 24.34 15.11
N LYS A 103 -10.82 25.40 15.94
CA LYS A 103 -10.21 26.73 15.67
C LYS A 103 -8.70 26.80 15.97
N LYS A 104 -8.12 25.73 16.52
CA LYS A 104 -6.70 25.65 16.90
C LYS A 104 -5.83 25.44 15.66
N GLN A 105 -4.63 26.01 15.64
CA GLN A 105 -3.60 25.65 14.68
C GLN A 105 -2.85 24.40 15.19
N GLY A 106 -2.37 23.57 14.27
CA GLY A 106 -1.59 22.38 14.59
C GLY A 106 -0.60 22.05 13.47
N THR A 107 0.30 21.12 13.74
CA THR A 107 1.36 20.72 12.79
C THR A 107 0.85 19.65 11.83
N TRP A 108 1.26 19.77 10.57
CA TRP A 108 1.02 18.74 9.56
C TRP A 108 2.14 17.72 9.57
N GLU A 109 1.80 16.46 9.80
CA GLU A 109 2.75 15.35 9.81
C GLU A 109 2.46 14.44 8.62
N ILE A 110 3.50 13.95 7.95
CA ILE A 110 3.32 13.00 6.85
C ILE A 110 2.74 11.71 7.39
N PHE A 111 1.59 11.29 6.87
CA PHE A 111 1.02 10.01 7.19
C PHE A 111 1.63 8.96 6.26
N PRO A 112 2.44 8.03 6.81
CA PRO A 112 3.13 7.07 5.96
C PRO A 112 2.10 6.15 5.29
N CYS A 113 2.08 6.15 3.96
CA CYS A 113 1.34 5.14 3.23
C CYS A 113 1.89 3.77 3.58
N ARG A 114 1.08 2.96 4.27
CA ARG A 114 1.45 1.57 4.50
C ARG A 114 1.34 0.73 3.20
N ASN A 115 0.94 1.32 2.08
CA ASN A 115 0.50 0.63 0.87
C ASN A 115 0.76 1.46 -0.42
N SER A 116 1.98 1.48 -0.93
CA SER A 116 2.27 2.11 -2.23
C SER A 116 1.90 1.15 -3.37
N VAL A 117 0.82 1.50 -4.08
CA VAL A 117 0.43 1.00 -5.42
C VAL A 117 -0.16 -0.42 -5.48
N GLY A 118 -1.26 -0.55 -6.25
CA GLY A 118 -2.09 -1.75 -6.39
C GLY A 118 -1.33 -3.07 -6.41
N ILE A 119 -1.62 -3.89 -5.40
CA ILE A 119 -0.98 -5.15 -5.07
C ILE A 119 -1.78 -6.30 -5.69
N PRO A 120 -1.27 -7.02 -6.70
CA PRO A 120 -1.74 -8.36 -6.99
C PRO A 120 -1.13 -9.32 -5.95
N MET A 121 -1.85 -10.37 -5.59
CA MET A 121 -1.36 -11.39 -4.66
C MET A 121 -1.01 -12.68 -5.40
N ILE A 122 -0.05 -13.43 -4.88
CA ILE A 122 0.32 -14.75 -5.38
C ILE A 122 0.23 -15.74 -4.21
N SER A 123 -0.27 -16.95 -4.44
CA SER A 123 -0.35 -18.00 -3.42
C SER A 123 0.57 -19.15 -3.80
N ILE A 124 1.40 -19.62 -2.87
CA ILE A 124 2.20 -20.85 -3.04
C ILE A 124 1.48 -21.95 -2.23
N ASP A 125 1.03 -23.00 -2.92
CA ASP A 125 0.64 -24.24 -2.25
C ASP A 125 1.92 -25.05 -2.01
N ASN A 126 2.13 -25.83 -0.96
CA ASN A 126 1.30 -26.43 0.08
C ASN A 126 1.68 -25.98 1.49
N ARG A 127 2.46 -24.89 1.59
CA ARG A 127 2.90 -24.33 2.87
C ARG A 127 2.92 -22.80 2.93
N GLY A 128 2.57 -22.01 1.89
CA GLY A 128 2.30 -20.59 2.16
C GLY A 128 2.13 -19.56 1.05
N THR A 129 1.42 -18.47 1.33
CA THR A 129 1.18 -17.37 0.36
C THR A 129 2.41 -16.47 0.20
N LEU A 130 2.71 -15.98 -1.03
CA LEU A 130 3.74 -14.98 -1.36
C LEU A 130 3.12 -13.80 -2.09
N ILE A 131 3.15 -12.60 -1.53
CA ILE A 131 2.55 -11.42 -2.18
C ILE A 131 3.63 -10.66 -2.97
N LEU A 132 3.40 -10.29 -4.23
CA LEU A 132 4.36 -9.52 -5.06
C LEU A 132 3.69 -8.26 -5.61
N ASP A 133 4.39 -7.12 -5.61
CA ASP A 133 3.83 -5.91 -6.23
C ASP A 133 3.79 -6.03 -7.77
N LYS A 134 2.99 -5.17 -8.42
CA LYS A 134 2.83 -5.17 -9.88
C LYS A 134 4.16 -5.00 -10.63
N ARG A 135 5.10 -4.22 -10.09
CA ARG A 135 6.42 -4.03 -10.71
C ARG A 135 7.25 -5.31 -10.63
N CYS A 136 7.19 -6.03 -9.51
CA CYS A 136 7.82 -7.34 -9.36
C CYS A 136 7.22 -8.32 -10.38
N ILE A 137 5.90 -8.33 -10.52
CA ILE A 137 5.18 -9.17 -11.49
C ILE A 137 5.58 -8.86 -12.94
N GLU A 138 5.71 -7.58 -13.28
CA GLU A 138 6.14 -7.11 -14.60
C GLU A 138 7.62 -7.43 -14.86
N LEU A 139 8.51 -7.19 -13.89
CA LEU A 139 9.94 -7.46 -13.99
C LEU A 139 10.24 -8.96 -14.08
N ILE A 140 9.47 -9.79 -13.38
CA ILE A 140 9.62 -11.25 -13.39
C ILE A 140 8.88 -11.86 -14.59
N ASP A 141 7.96 -11.14 -15.23
CA ASP A 141 7.02 -11.65 -16.23
C ASP A 141 6.41 -12.99 -15.80
N THR A 142 5.60 -12.96 -14.74
CA THR A 142 5.04 -14.18 -14.14
C THR A 142 4.05 -14.93 -15.04
N LYS A 143 3.66 -14.35 -16.20
CA LYS A 143 2.90 -15.06 -17.23
C LYS A 143 3.76 -16.13 -17.89
N THR A 144 5.00 -15.77 -18.20
CA THR A 144 6.00 -16.66 -18.81
C THR A 144 6.74 -17.47 -17.73
N ASN A 145 7.00 -16.86 -16.57
CA ASN A 145 7.74 -17.46 -15.46
C ASN A 145 6.78 -17.87 -14.32
N ASN A 146 5.98 -18.90 -14.57
CA ASN A 146 4.84 -19.33 -13.74
C ASN A 146 5.14 -20.48 -12.76
N THR A 147 6.41 -20.84 -12.58
CA THR A 147 6.89 -21.80 -11.58
C THR A 147 7.94 -21.13 -10.70
N LEU A 148 8.12 -21.55 -9.44
CA LEU A 148 9.16 -21.00 -8.57
C LEU A 148 9.78 -22.06 -7.66
N THR A 149 11.06 -21.88 -7.35
CA THR A 149 11.78 -22.63 -6.32
C THR A 149 12.33 -21.64 -5.29
N ALA A 150 12.18 -21.95 -4.01
CA ALA A 150 12.70 -21.14 -2.90
C ALA A 150 13.96 -21.79 -2.31
N ASP A 151 14.94 -20.96 -1.96
CA ASP A 151 16.17 -21.35 -1.28
C ASP A 151 16.50 -20.35 -0.16
N PHE A 152 17.16 -20.83 0.89
CA PHE A 152 17.57 -20.04 2.04
C PHE A 152 19.05 -20.26 2.37
N ASP A 153 19.86 -19.23 2.16
CA ASP A 153 21.25 -19.21 2.62
C ASP A 153 21.27 -18.82 4.11
N ALA A 154 21.44 -19.82 4.98
CA ALA A 154 21.49 -19.62 6.43
C ALA A 154 22.68 -18.76 6.89
N LYS A 155 23.81 -18.76 6.15
CA LYS A 155 24.99 -17.96 6.49
C LYS A 155 24.75 -16.48 6.20
N LYS A 156 24.18 -16.19 5.02
CA LYS A 156 23.87 -14.81 4.59
C LYS A 156 22.51 -14.31 5.06
N LYS A 157 21.70 -15.19 5.66
CA LYS A 157 20.31 -14.93 6.06
C LYS A 157 19.48 -14.41 4.88
N MET A 158 19.69 -14.99 3.70
CA MET A 158 19.15 -14.50 2.45
C MET A 158 18.21 -15.54 1.84
N PHE A 159 16.99 -15.13 1.55
CA PHE A 159 16.10 -15.92 0.71
C PHE A 159 16.31 -15.57 -0.74
N SER A 160 16.22 -16.59 -1.60
CA SER A 160 16.17 -16.44 -3.05
C SER A 160 15.01 -17.25 -3.60
N LEU A 161 14.16 -16.59 -4.39
CA LEU A 161 13.07 -17.19 -5.13
C LEU A 161 13.46 -17.17 -6.60
N THR A 162 13.67 -18.34 -7.19
CA THR A 162 14.05 -18.48 -8.61
C THR A 162 12.86 -18.97 -9.41
N PHE A 163 12.44 -18.19 -10.40
CA PHE A 163 11.29 -18.50 -11.24
C PHE A 163 11.69 -19.38 -12.44
N SER A 164 10.75 -20.20 -12.93
CA SER A 164 10.90 -21.11 -14.08
C SER A 164 11.75 -22.38 -13.86
N LYS A 165 12.05 -22.76 -12.61
CA LYS A 165 12.85 -23.98 -12.30
C LYS A 165 12.01 -25.23 -11.98
N LYS A 166 11.10 -25.19 -10.99
CA LYS A 166 10.20 -26.30 -10.61
C LYS A 166 9.20 -25.85 -9.55
N GLY A 167 7.91 -26.16 -9.69
CA GLY A 167 6.84 -25.81 -8.73
C GLY A 167 5.60 -25.24 -9.42
N PHE A 168 4.49 -25.04 -8.72
CA PHE A 168 3.31 -24.36 -9.28
C PHE A 168 3.08 -23.03 -8.56
N ILE A 169 2.83 -21.98 -9.34
CA ILE A 169 2.40 -20.69 -8.82
C ILE A 169 0.89 -20.58 -9.04
N ASN A 170 0.11 -20.44 -7.97
CA ASN A 170 -1.30 -20.11 -8.08
C ASN A 170 -1.46 -18.60 -7.93
N VAL A 171 -1.75 -17.90 -9.03
CA VAL A 171 -1.93 -16.45 -9.03
C VAL A 171 -3.39 -16.15 -8.67
N ARG A 172 -3.62 -15.59 -7.49
CA ARG A 172 -4.95 -15.13 -7.05
C ARG A 172 -4.88 -13.68 -6.60
N THR A 173 -5.61 -12.80 -7.27
CA THR A 173 -5.74 -11.41 -6.83
C THR A 173 -6.63 -11.33 -5.59
N ILE A 174 -6.09 -10.93 -4.45
CA ILE A 174 -6.86 -10.67 -3.22
C ILE A 174 -6.51 -9.27 -2.72
N ALA A 175 -7.49 -8.55 -2.17
CA ALA A 175 -7.31 -7.22 -1.63
C ALA A 175 -6.66 -7.29 -0.22
N SER A 176 -5.34 -7.49 -0.14
CA SER A 176 -4.61 -7.54 1.14
C SER A 176 -3.65 -6.35 1.33
N HIS A 177 -3.28 -6.09 2.58
CA HIS A 177 -2.52 -4.94 3.06
C HIS A 177 -1.00 -5.15 3.12
N ALA A 178 -0.43 -6.20 2.52
CA ALA A 178 0.97 -6.59 2.70
C ALA A 178 1.79 -6.53 1.40
N ASN A 179 3.02 -6.01 1.47
CA ASN A 179 3.92 -5.86 0.30
C ASN A 179 4.51 -7.20 -0.14
N ILE A 180 4.89 -8.04 0.83
CA ILE A 180 5.13 -9.49 0.70
C ILE A 180 4.63 -10.10 2.01
N SER A 181 3.72 -11.06 1.95
CA SER A 181 3.38 -11.92 3.10
C SER A 181 4.01 -13.27 2.83
N PHE A 182 4.63 -13.90 3.83
CA PHE A 182 5.11 -15.28 3.76
C PHE A 182 4.28 -16.07 4.76
N MET A 183 3.03 -16.34 4.43
CA MET A 183 2.17 -17.09 5.33
C MET A 183 2.50 -18.57 5.24
N GLY A 184 3.60 -18.99 5.89
CA GLY A 184 4.01 -20.38 6.06
C GLY A 184 5.21 -20.84 5.22
N THR A 185 5.61 -20.06 4.21
CA THR A 185 6.81 -20.32 3.40
C THR A 185 8.09 -20.25 4.24
N LEU A 186 8.20 -19.28 5.16
CA LEU A 186 9.39 -19.15 6.02
C LEU A 186 9.46 -20.26 7.08
N SER A 187 8.31 -20.67 7.63
CA SER A 187 8.24 -21.76 8.60
C SER A 187 8.63 -23.11 8.00
N SER A 188 8.40 -23.35 6.70
CA SER A 188 8.90 -24.58 6.06
C SER A 188 10.42 -24.63 5.93
N PHE A 189 11.12 -23.49 6.04
CA PHE A 189 12.58 -23.39 6.16
C PHE A 189 13.04 -23.24 7.63
N GLY A 190 12.17 -23.55 8.59
CA GLY A 190 12.49 -23.52 10.02
C GLY A 190 12.54 -22.13 10.65
N LEU A 191 12.07 -21.09 9.96
CA LEU A 191 12.03 -19.74 10.53
C LEU A 191 10.73 -19.49 11.29
N PRO A 192 10.80 -18.97 12.53
CA PRO A 192 9.61 -18.67 13.30
C PRO A 192 8.81 -17.54 12.64
N ILE A 193 7.49 -17.62 12.78
CA ILE A 193 6.61 -16.56 12.32
C ILE A 193 6.93 -15.31 13.17
N PRO A 194 7.25 -14.16 12.55
CA PRO A 194 7.60 -12.97 13.30
C PRO A 194 6.39 -12.48 14.10
N GLN A 195 6.59 -12.26 15.41
CA GLN A 195 5.54 -11.75 16.31
C GLN A 195 5.16 -10.29 16.05
N LYS A 196 6.00 -9.57 15.28
CA LYS A 196 5.79 -8.19 14.89
C LYS A 196 5.87 -8.07 13.38
N ARG A 197 5.16 -7.08 12.83
CA ARG A 197 5.17 -6.81 11.40
C ARG A 197 6.52 -6.22 10.98
N ILE A 198 7.21 -6.90 10.07
CA ILE A 198 8.52 -6.51 9.54
C ILE A 198 8.39 -6.18 8.04
N ARG A 199 9.09 -5.14 7.59
CA ARG A 199 9.16 -4.76 6.18
C ARG A 199 10.56 -5.03 5.68
N THR A 200 10.68 -5.82 4.62
CA THR A 200 11.96 -6.20 4.05
C THR A 200 11.99 -5.80 2.58
N GLY A 201 13.02 -5.05 2.19
CA GLY A 201 13.27 -4.76 0.78
C GLY A 201 13.68 -6.03 0.02
N CYS A 202 13.39 -6.09 -1.27
CA CYS A 202 13.83 -7.17 -2.14
C CYS A 202 14.66 -6.63 -3.31
N SER A 203 15.55 -7.47 -3.83
CA SER A 203 16.30 -7.26 -5.06
C SER A 203 15.76 -8.21 -6.12
N ILE A 204 15.61 -7.74 -7.35
CA ILE A 204 15.18 -8.55 -8.50
C ILE A 204 16.28 -8.50 -9.55
N GLN A 205 16.79 -9.66 -9.93
CA GLN A 205 17.80 -9.82 -10.97
C GLN A 205 17.35 -10.95 -11.91
N GLY A 206 16.92 -10.59 -13.12
CA GLY A 206 16.36 -11.53 -14.08
C GLY A 206 15.19 -12.33 -13.47
N LYS A 207 15.35 -13.65 -13.36
CA LYS A 207 14.34 -14.56 -12.82
C LYS A 207 14.48 -14.82 -11.32
N THR A 208 15.28 -14.03 -10.61
CA THR A 208 15.54 -14.25 -9.18
C THR A 208 15.11 -13.04 -8.36
N LEU A 209 14.29 -13.29 -7.35
CA LEU A 209 13.94 -12.33 -6.30
C LEU A 209 14.64 -12.73 -5.01
N SER A 210 15.43 -11.84 -4.43
CA SER A 210 16.14 -12.08 -3.17
C SER A 210 15.80 -11.06 -2.09
N PHE A 211 15.74 -11.47 -0.84
CA PHE A 211 15.52 -10.57 0.30
C PHE A 211 16.24 -11.05 1.56
N ASN A 212 16.62 -10.11 2.42
CA ASN A 212 17.36 -10.40 3.65
C ASN A 212 16.40 -10.69 4.81
N ALA A 213 16.42 -11.90 5.35
CA ALA A 213 15.57 -12.35 6.44
C ALA A 213 16.18 -12.15 7.84
N SER A 214 17.27 -11.39 7.97
CA SER A 214 17.95 -11.19 9.27
C SER A 214 17.05 -10.66 10.37
N GLU A 215 16.09 -9.80 10.02
CA GLU A 215 15.13 -9.24 10.97
C GLU A 215 14.05 -10.26 11.39
N LEU A 216 13.85 -11.31 10.60
CA LEU A 216 12.88 -12.38 10.83
C LEU A 216 13.43 -13.49 11.74
N ILE A 217 14.77 -13.54 11.90
CA ILE A 217 15.46 -14.53 12.72
C ILE A 217 15.62 -13.95 14.12
N PRO A 218 14.99 -14.54 15.17
CA PRO A 218 15.21 -14.08 16.53
C PRO A 218 16.70 -14.16 16.86
N LYS A 219 17.24 -13.08 17.42
CA LYS A 219 18.60 -13.10 17.98
C LYS A 219 18.59 -14.12 19.12
N LYS A 220 19.45 -15.14 19.06
CA LYS A 220 19.71 -16.00 20.22
C LYS A 220 20.11 -15.07 21.38
N LYS A 221 19.38 -15.16 22.49
CA LYS A 221 19.84 -14.61 23.76
C LYS A 221 21.07 -15.40 24.22
#